data_AF-A0A7S2W0X4-F1
#
_entry.id   AF-A0A7S2W0X4-F1
#
_cell.length_a   1.000
_cell.length_b   1.000
_cell.length_c   1.000
_cell.angle_alpha   90.00
_cell.angle_beta   90.00
_cell.angle_gamma   90.00
#
_symmetry.space_group_name_H-M   'P 1'
#
loop_
_entity.id
_entity.type
_entity.pdbx_description
1 polymer ?
#
loop_
_entity_poly.entity_id
_entity_poly.type
_entity_poly.pdbx_seq_one_letter_code
_entity_poly.pdbx_strand_id
1 'polypeptide(L)'
;MFLKKKRSGIIKGRGCADGRKQRLYLNKDDVSAPTVATEALLITCLVDALEGRDVATVDIPGAFMQADIERDDIHMKLEGIMVDILTKIYPKLYAKYTAIENGREMMNVKLKKALYGTLQAALIFWKNLPVPL
;
A
#
# COMPACT_ATOMS: atom_id res chain seq x y z
N MET A 1 -12.26 -2.14 -5.09
CA MET A 1 -11.88 -0.71 -5.10
C MET A 1 -13.13 0.12 -4.91
N PHE A 2 -13.06 1.19 -4.12
CA PHE A 2 -14.16 2.15 -3.94
C PHE A 2 -13.75 3.51 -4.52
N LEU A 3 -14.46 3.97 -5.54
CA LEU A 3 -14.36 5.35 -6.01
C LEU A 3 -15.31 6.20 -5.16
N LYS A 4 -14.79 7.26 -4.53
CA LYS A 4 -15.58 8.17 -3.70
C LYS A 4 -15.30 9.61 -4.09
N LYS A 5 -16.35 10.38 -4.34
CA LYS A 5 -16.27 11.84 -4.44
C LYS A 5 -16.18 12.42 -3.03
N LYS A 6 -15.10 13.15 -2.75
CA LYS A 6 -14.91 13.87 -1.48
C LYS A 6 -15.84 15.08 -1.41
N ARG A 7 -16.01 15.64 -0.19
CA ARG A 7 -16.67 16.94 0.01
C ARG A 7 -16.04 18.06 -0.82
N SER A 8 -14.73 18.00 -1.05
CA SER A 8 -13.99 18.92 -1.92
C SER A 8 -14.25 18.76 -3.42
N GLY A 9 -15.15 17.87 -3.84
CA GLY A 9 -15.41 17.57 -5.26
C GLY A 9 -14.42 16.58 -5.89
N ILE A 10 -13.26 16.35 -5.28
CA ILE A 10 -12.22 15.44 -5.79
C ILE A 10 -12.69 13.98 -5.73
N ILE A 11 -12.58 13.26 -6.84
CA ILE A 11 -12.79 11.81 -6.89
C ILE A 11 -11.52 11.11 -6.43
N LYS A 12 -11.62 10.21 -5.45
CA LYS A 12 -10.51 9.35 -5.01
C LYS A 12 -10.89 7.88 -5.13
N GLY A 13 -9.97 7.08 -5.69
CA GLY A 13 -9.99 5.63 -5.56
C GLY A 13 -9.35 5.19 -4.25
N ARG A 14 -9.97 4.21 -3.59
CA ARG A 14 -9.38 3.49 -2.46
C ARG A 14 -9.40 2.00 -2.74
N GLY A 15 -8.24 1.37 -2.62
CA GLY A 15 -8.05 -0.07 -2.74
C GLY A 15 -7.00 -0.52 -1.74
N CYS A 16 -7.20 -1.69 -1.16
CA CYS A 16 -6.25 -2.36 -0.28
C CYS A 16 -6.03 -3.76 -0.84
N ALA A 17 -4.78 -4.19 -0.93
CA ALA A 17 -4.47 -5.57 -1.27
C ALA A 17 -4.85 -6.49 -0.10
N ASP A 18 -5.31 -7.71 -0.38
CA ASP A 18 -5.49 -8.71 0.66
C ASP A 18 -4.20 -9.50 0.88
N GLY A 19 -3.35 -9.02 1.78
CA GLY A 19 -2.09 -9.68 2.13
C GLY A 19 -2.23 -10.91 3.02
N ARG A 20 -3.43 -11.29 3.48
CA ARG A 20 -3.60 -12.43 4.40
C ARG A 20 -3.07 -13.73 3.82
N LYS A 21 -3.24 -13.94 2.50
CA LYS A 21 -2.70 -15.11 1.79
C LYS A 21 -1.17 -15.20 1.85
N GLN A 22 -0.48 -14.07 2.06
CA GLN A 22 0.98 -14.06 2.18
C GLN A 22 1.44 -14.65 3.52
N ARG A 23 0.59 -14.73 4.56
CA ARG A 23 0.93 -15.38 5.84
C ARG A 23 1.23 -16.87 5.70
N LEU A 24 0.80 -17.49 4.60
CA LEU A 24 1.08 -18.90 4.32
C LEU A 24 2.56 -19.17 4.04
N TYR A 25 3.31 -18.15 3.60
CA TYR A 25 4.71 -18.30 3.20
C TYR A 25 5.65 -17.20 3.72
N LEU A 26 5.12 -16.18 4.40
CA LEU A 26 5.90 -15.12 5.04
C LEU A 26 5.74 -15.17 6.56
N ASN A 27 6.86 -15.30 7.26
CA ASN A 27 6.90 -15.14 8.71
C ASN A 27 6.73 -13.68 9.09
N LYS A 28 6.12 -13.45 10.26
CA LYS A 28 5.84 -12.10 10.75
C LYS A 28 7.11 -11.31 11.03
N ASP A 29 8.11 -11.97 11.61
CA ASP A 29 9.32 -11.30 12.07
C ASP A 29 10.18 -10.82 10.90
N ASP A 30 10.10 -11.51 9.75
CA ASP A 30 10.86 -11.17 8.54
C ASP A 30 10.28 -9.97 7.76
N VAL A 31 8.99 -9.66 7.97
CA VAL A 31 8.25 -8.68 7.13
C VAL A 31 7.70 -7.49 7.90
N SER A 32 7.85 -7.46 9.22
CA SER A 32 7.35 -6.38 10.06
C SER A 32 8.32 -5.20 10.06
N ALA A 33 7.79 -3.98 9.90
CA ALA A 33 8.57 -2.76 10.10
C ALA A 33 8.79 -2.49 11.60
N PRO A 34 9.89 -1.84 11.99
CA PRO A 34 10.10 -1.42 13.37
C PRO A 34 9.20 -0.21 13.68
N THR A 35 7.96 -0.46 14.09
CA THR A 35 7.01 0.58 14.50
C THR A 35 7.10 0.80 16.00
N VAL A 36 7.29 2.06 16.43
CA VAL A 36 7.27 2.42 17.86
C VAL A 36 5.92 2.15 18.50
N ALA A 37 5.91 1.84 19.81
CA ALA A 37 4.67 1.77 20.57
C ALA A 37 3.99 3.14 20.61
N THR A 38 2.67 3.18 20.45
CA THR A 38 1.88 4.41 20.45
C THR A 38 2.07 5.19 21.76
N GLU A 39 2.11 4.48 22.89
CA GLU A 39 2.30 5.05 24.21
C GLU A 39 3.65 5.75 24.33
N ALA A 40 4.72 5.13 23.80
CA ALA A 40 6.04 5.74 23.80
C ALA A 40 6.07 7.04 22.99
N LEU A 41 5.45 7.04 21.80
CA LEU A 41 5.32 8.23 20.96
C LEU A 41 4.54 9.35 21.67
N LEU A 42 3.44 9.02 22.35
CA LEU A 42 2.64 10.01 23.07
C LEU A 42 3.39 10.61 24.27
N ILE A 43 4.18 9.80 24.98
CA ILE A 43 5.02 10.27 26.08
C ILE A 43 6.06 11.27 25.56
N THR A 44 6.71 11.00 24.43
CA THR A 44 7.68 11.96 23.87
C THR A 44 7.01 13.27 23.48
N CYS A 45 5.83 13.22 22.87
CA CYS A 45 5.08 14.43 22.54
C CYS A 45 4.69 15.24 23.79
N LEU A 46 4.37 14.58 24.91
CA LEU A 46 4.07 15.26 26.17
C LEU A 46 5.30 15.98 26.72
N VAL A 47 6.47 15.35 26.67
CA VAL A 47 7.74 15.97 27.09
C VAL A 47 8.06 17.18 26.23
N ASP A 48 7.93 17.06 24.90
CA ASP A 48 8.17 18.17 23.98
C ASP A 48 7.24 19.36 24.28
N ALA A 49 5.98 19.09 24.63
CA ALA A 49 5.02 20.13 25.03
C ALA A 49 5.36 20.78 26.38
N LEU A 50 5.77 20.00 27.39
CA LEU A 50 6.13 20.52 28.71
C LEU A 50 7.40 21.39 28.67
N GLU A 51 8.35 21.03 27.83
CA GLU A 51 9.61 21.78 27.65
C GLU A 51 9.49 22.91 26.63
N GLY A 52 8.36 23.05 25.93
CA GLY A 52 8.14 24.08 24.92
C GLY A 52 9.02 23.91 23.68
N ARG A 53 9.26 22.67 23.24
CA ARG A 53 10.08 22.35 22.06
C ARG A 53 9.29 22.53 20.76
N ASP A 54 10.01 22.91 19.71
CA ASP A 54 9.44 22.97 18.36
C ASP A 54 9.18 21.56 17.80
N VAL A 55 7.98 21.34 17.25
CA VAL A 55 7.57 20.07 16.66
C VAL A 55 7.12 20.30 15.22
N ALA A 56 7.67 19.50 14.29
CA ALA A 56 7.28 19.49 12.89
C ALA A 56 6.61 18.16 12.52
N THR A 57 5.64 18.22 11.61
CA THR A 57 4.99 17.03 11.04
C THR A 57 5.05 17.09 9.52
N VAL A 58 5.24 15.93 8.88
CA VAL A 58 5.30 15.78 7.43
C VAL A 58 4.42 14.61 7.00
N ASP A 59 3.57 14.84 5.99
CA ASP A 59 2.81 13.79 5.33
C ASP A 59 3.55 13.32 4.08
N ILE A 60 3.60 12.00 3.85
CA ILE A 60 4.18 11.40 2.64
C ILE A 60 3.03 10.75 1.84
N PRO A 61 2.51 11.42 0.81
CA PRO A 61 1.40 10.90 0.01
C PRO A 61 1.76 9.58 -0.64
N GLY A 62 0.92 8.57 -0.39
CA GLY A 62 1.14 7.23 -0.93
C GLY A 62 2.43 6.60 -0.45
N ALA A 63 2.85 6.86 0.79
CA ALA A 63 4.10 6.40 1.43
C ALA A 63 4.67 5.10 0.84
N PHE A 64 3.93 3.99 0.90
CA PHE A 64 4.43 2.70 0.42
C PHE A 64 4.71 2.66 -1.09
N MET A 65 3.92 3.35 -1.91
CA MET A 65 4.11 3.39 -3.37
C MET A 65 5.35 4.19 -3.78
N GLN A 66 6.03 4.86 -2.85
CA GLN A 66 7.33 5.48 -3.10
C GLN A 66 8.45 4.43 -3.19
N ALA A 67 8.28 3.27 -2.57
CA ALA A 67 9.30 2.23 -2.51
C ALA A 67 9.07 1.13 -3.56
N ASP A 68 10.15 0.72 -4.23
CA ASP A 68 10.16 -0.40 -5.18
C ASP A 68 10.22 -1.76 -4.47
N ILE A 69 9.60 -2.77 -5.10
CA ILE A 69 9.79 -4.17 -4.72
C ILE A 69 10.92 -4.72 -5.59
N GLU A 70 12.13 -4.82 -5.02
CA GLU A 70 13.31 -5.21 -5.79
C GLU A 70 13.50 -6.73 -5.90
N ARG A 71 13.25 -7.47 -4.80
CA ARG A 71 13.64 -8.88 -4.68
C ARG A 71 12.46 -9.85 -4.73
N ASP A 72 11.30 -9.43 -4.22
CA ASP A 72 10.17 -10.34 -4.04
C ASP A 72 9.26 -10.35 -5.27
N ASP A 73 8.81 -11.53 -5.67
CA ASP A 73 7.86 -11.69 -6.77
C ASP A 73 6.42 -11.68 -6.24
N ILE A 74 5.87 -10.48 -6.00
CA ILE A 74 4.52 -10.33 -5.47
C ILE A 74 3.51 -10.22 -6.62
N HIS A 75 2.61 -11.19 -6.68
CA HIS A 75 1.47 -11.19 -7.57
C HIS A 75 0.19 -10.83 -6.83
N MET A 76 -0.67 -10.09 -7.50
CA MET A 76 -1.99 -9.71 -7.01
C MET A 76 -3.03 -10.01 -8.09
N LYS A 77 -4.21 -10.39 -7.65
CA LYS A 77 -5.36 -10.59 -8.53
C LYS A 77 -6.28 -9.39 -8.46
N LEU A 78 -6.57 -8.80 -9.61
CA LEU A 78 -7.61 -7.79 -9.81
C LEU A 78 -8.88 -8.51 -10.26
N GLU A 79 -10.03 -8.13 -9.72
CA GLU A 79 -11.32 -8.74 -10.04
C GLU A 79 -12.41 -7.67 -10.24
N GLY A 80 -13.42 -8.01 -11.05
CA GLY A 80 -14.63 -7.20 -11.26
C GLY A 80 -14.33 -5.82 -11.83
N ILE A 81 -14.92 -4.77 -11.23
CA ILE A 81 -14.85 -3.38 -11.71
C ILE A 81 -13.42 -2.90 -12.02
N MET A 82 -12.40 -3.41 -11.33
CA MET A 82 -11.01 -3.07 -11.62
C MET A 82 -10.58 -3.49 -13.02
N VAL A 83 -10.94 -4.71 -13.40
CA VAL A 83 -10.62 -5.27 -14.71
C VAL A 83 -11.40 -4.49 -15.77
N ASP A 84 -12.69 -4.25 -15.55
CA ASP A 84 -13.55 -3.46 -16.45
C ASP A 84 -13.00 -2.06 -16.70
N ILE A 85 -12.51 -1.37 -15.66
CA ILE A 85 -11.96 -0.02 -15.80
C ILE A 85 -10.66 -0.07 -16.61
N LEU A 86 -9.76 -1.02 -16.32
CA LEU A 86 -8.49 -1.13 -17.05
C LEU A 86 -8.73 -1.46 -18.53
N THR A 87 -9.60 -2.43 -18.82
CA THR A 87 -9.94 -2.80 -20.20
C THR A 87 -10.66 -1.67 -20.94
N LYS A 88 -11.49 -0.85 -20.28
CA LYS A 88 -12.09 0.35 -20.88
C LYS A 88 -11.07 1.46 -21.15
N ILE A 89 -10.11 1.67 -20.24
CA ILE A 89 -9.08 2.71 -20.39
C ILE A 89 -8.16 2.38 -21.57
N TYR A 90 -7.69 1.13 -21.67
CA TYR A 90 -6.82 0.74 -22.78
C TYR A 90 -7.09 -0.71 -23.24
N PRO A 91 -8.12 -0.91 -24.09
CA PRO A 91 -8.56 -2.25 -24.49
C PRO A 91 -7.46 -3.06 -25.19
N LYS A 92 -6.71 -2.42 -26.10
CA LYS A 92 -5.65 -3.09 -26.88
C LYS A 92 -4.55 -3.69 -26.00
N LEU A 93 -4.25 -3.04 -24.86
CA LEU A 93 -3.21 -3.51 -23.96
C LEU A 93 -3.76 -4.57 -22.98
N TYR A 94 -4.92 -4.30 -22.37
CA TYR A 94 -5.38 -5.04 -21.19
C TYR A 94 -6.34 -6.19 -21.51
N ALA A 95 -7.12 -6.13 -22.59
CA ALA A 95 -8.13 -7.15 -22.89
C ALA A 95 -7.55 -8.55 -23.11
N LYS A 96 -6.29 -8.65 -23.59
CA LYS A 96 -5.60 -9.93 -23.76
C LYS A 96 -5.14 -10.60 -22.45
N TYR A 97 -5.19 -9.88 -21.33
CA TYR A 97 -4.77 -10.37 -20.01
C TYR A 97 -5.96 -10.66 -19.09
N THR A 98 -7.19 -10.60 -19.62
CA THR A 98 -8.37 -10.98 -18.84
C THR A 98 -8.58 -12.49 -18.89
N ALA A 99 -9.03 -13.03 -17.76
CA ALA A 99 -9.48 -14.40 -17.62
C ALA A 99 -10.83 -14.42 -16.91
N ILE A 100 -11.58 -15.50 -17.07
CA ILE A 100 -12.83 -15.73 -16.35
C ILE A 100 -12.62 -16.91 -15.39
N GLU A 101 -12.84 -16.70 -14.10
CA GLU A 101 -12.92 -17.76 -13.10
C GLU A 101 -14.16 -17.51 -12.24
N ASN A 102 -14.89 -18.57 -11.93
CA ASN A 102 -16.13 -18.50 -11.13
C ASN A 102 -17.13 -17.44 -11.64
N GLY A 103 -17.20 -17.26 -12.96
CA GLY A 103 -18.10 -16.31 -13.62
C GLY A 103 -17.73 -14.83 -13.44
N ARG A 104 -16.50 -14.51 -12.99
CA ARG A 104 -16.01 -13.14 -12.85
C ARG A 104 -14.78 -12.91 -13.70
N GLU A 105 -14.68 -11.72 -14.29
CA GLU A 105 -13.45 -11.30 -14.95
C GLU A 105 -12.35 -10.99 -13.91
N MET A 106 -11.14 -11.48 -14.19
CA MET A 106 -9.93 -11.19 -13.43
C MET A 106 -8.73 -10.91 -14.31
N MET A 107 -7.73 -10.30 -13.69
CA MET A 107 -6.42 -10.04 -14.25
C MET A 107 -5.38 -10.24 -13.15
N ASN A 108 -4.38 -11.08 -13.43
CA ASN A 108 -3.22 -11.24 -12.55
C ASN A 108 -2.19 -10.17 -12.90
N VAL A 109 -1.66 -9.50 -11.88
CA VAL A 109 -0.68 -8.43 -12.02
C VAL A 109 0.50 -8.64 -11.09
N LYS A 110 1.69 -8.25 -11.53
CA LYS A 110 2.88 -8.19 -10.70
C LYS A 110 3.03 -6.79 -10.10
N LEU A 111 3.22 -6.71 -8.79
CA LEU A 111 3.48 -5.44 -8.11
C LEU A 111 4.94 -5.02 -8.31
N LYS A 112 5.13 -3.79 -8.80
CA LYS A 112 6.46 -3.17 -8.90
C LYS A 112 6.81 -2.28 -7.70
N LYS A 113 5.79 -1.73 -7.05
CA LYS A 113 5.89 -0.84 -5.89
C LYS A 113 5.23 -1.49 -4.68
N ALA A 114 5.72 -1.18 -3.49
CA ALA A 114 5.08 -1.63 -2.26
C ALA A 114 3.65 -1.08 -2.18
N LEU A 115 2.70 -1.95 -1.81
CA LEU A 115 1.28 -1.64 -1.84
C LEU A 115 0.63 -1.90 -0.49
N TYR A 116 -0.17 -0.92 -0.04
CA TYR A 116 -0.94 -1.03 1.19
C TYR A 116 -1.83 -2.29 1.18
N GLY A 117 -1.74 -3.05 2.27
CA GLY A 117 -2.44 -4.33 2.44
C GLY A 117 -1.56 -5.56 2.27
N THR A 118 -0.40 -5.45 1.61
CA THR A 118 0.62 -6.51 1.62
C THR A 118 1.40 -6.51 2.94
N LEU A 119 1.81 -7.68 3.41
CA LEU A 119 2.43 -7.84 4.74
C LEU A 119 3.78 -7.14 4.88
N GLN A 120 4.53 -7.04 3.78
CA GLN A 120 5.89 -6.51 3.73
C GLN A 120 5.97 -5.03 3.32
N ALA A 121 4.86 -4.41 2.92
CA ALA A 121 4.89 -3.04 2.39
C ALA A 121 5.48 -2.02 3.38
N ALA A 122 5.15 -2.15 4.67
CA ALA A 122 5.68 -1.26 5.70
C ALA A 122 7.20 -1.41 5.84
N LEU A 123 7.73 -2.63 5.84
CA LEU A 123 9.16 -2.88 5.98
C LEU A 123 9.94 -2.42 4.74
N ILE A 124 9.39 -2.65 3.54
CA ILE A 124 9.99 -2.16 2.30
C ILE A 124 10.07 -0.63 2.32
N PHE A 125 8.99 0.04 2.71
CA PHE A 125 8.98 1.49 2.85
C PHE A 125 10.00 1.97 3.88
N TRP A 126 10.05 1.36 5.06
CA TRP A 126 11.01 1.69 6.11
C TRP A 126 12.47 1.61 5.63
N LYS A 127 12.83 0.55 4.91
CA LYS A 127 14.19 0.37 4.36
C LYS A 127 14.56 1.41 3.29
N ASN A 128 13.56 2.05 2.67
CA ASN A 128 13.74 3.07 1.64
C ASN A 128 13.63 4.49 2.20
N LEU A 129 13.34 4.67 3.49
CA LEU A 129 13.43 5.99 4.10
C LEU A 129 14.90 6.42 4.13
N PRO A 130 15.22 7.63 3.69
CA PRO A 130 16.57 8.14 3.81
C PRO A 130 16.95 8.17 5.29
N VAL A 131 18.04 7.50 5.64
CA VAL A 131 18.65 7.65 6.97
C VAL A 131 19.21 9.08 7.01
N PRO A 132 18.94 9.89 8.04
CA PRO A 132 19.65 11.14 8.22
C PRO A 132 21.15 10.85 8.25
N LEU A 133 21.93 11.59 7.46
CA LEU A 133 23.39 11.67 7.59
C LEU A 133 23.76 12.22 8.97
#